data_AF-A0A1Y1K661-F1
#
_entry.id   AF-A0A1Y1K661-F1
#
_cell.length_a   1.000
_cell.length_b   1.000
_cell.length_c   1.000
_cell.angle_alpha   90.00
_cell.angle_beta   90.00
_cell.angle_gamma   90.00
#
_symmetry.space_group_name_H-M   'P 1'
#
loop_
_entity.id
_entity.type
_entity.pdbx_description
1 polymer ?
#
loop_
_entity_poly.entity_id
_entity_poly.type
_entity_poly.pdbx_seq_one_letter_code
_entity_poly.pdbx_strand_id
1 'polypeptide(L)'
;MMIHSATFFNVRSGTFDSIDISVCSPAIHASVKWEVESDLHHSDHFPIIITLQGRNTPVRTIAKFKMQQANWELFTRLLVPPSQVNLQTLTSSILNAAEASIPRSKPGNIRKMVPWWSPEIKEKILLKKRALNRFRRHPTMENLIEDPSVAGGY
;
A
#
# COMPACT_ATOMS: atom_id res chain seq x y z
N MET A 1 0.60 24.98 1.41
CA MET A 1 -0.22 25.12 0.20
C MET A 1 -1.59 24.55 0.54
N MET A 2 -2.54 25.41 0.90
CA MET A 2 -3.91 25.03 1.24
C MET A 2 -4.73 24.99 -0.05
N ILE A 3 -5.23 23.81 -0.39
CA ILE A 3 -6.31 23.66 -1.35
C ILE A 3 -7.54 23.46 -0.47
N HIS A 4 -8.48 24.41 -0.50
CA HIS A 4 -9.70 24.39 0.32
C HIS A 4 -10.51 23.12 0.02
N SER A 5 -10.30 22.09 0.84
CA SER A 5 -11.04 20.82 0.78
C SER A 5 -11.45 20.49 2.20
N ALA A 6 -12.74 20.24 2.40
CA ALA A 6 -13.27 19.88 3.70
C ALA A 6 -12.67 18.56 4.15
N THR A 7 -12.15 18.54 5.37
CA THR A 7 -11.57 17.36 6.02
C THR A 7 -12.47 16.80 7.12
N PHE A 8 -13.61 17.44 7.37
CA PHE A 8 -14.57 17.05 8.38
C PHE A 8 -16.02 17.27 7.91
N PHE A 9 -16.92 16.39 8.32
CA PHE A 9 -18.36 16.51 8.16
C PHE A 9 -19.05 16.55 9.52
N ASN A 10 -19.69 17.67 9.82
CA ASN A 10 -20.47 17.82 11.03
C ASN A 10 -21.88 17.28 10.82
N VAL A 11 -22.17 16.10 11.38
CA VAL A 11 -23.49 15.46 11.27
C VAL A 11 -24.61 16.31 11.87
N ARG A 12 -24.32 17.10 12.91
CA ARG A 12 -25.34 17.89 13.62
C ARG A 12 -25.79 19.11 12.81
N SER A 13 -24.86 19.82 12.18
CA SER A 13 -25.15 21.00 11.37
C SER A 13 -25.32 20.69 9.88
N GLY A 14 -24.92 19.49 9.43
CA GLY A 14 -24.86 19.12 8.02
C GLY A 14 -23.79 19.87 7.23
N THR A 15 -22.79 20.46 7.91
CA THR A 15 -21.76 21.31 7.31
C THR A 15 -20.45 20.57 7.07
N PHE A 16 -19.66 21.10 6.14
CA PHE A 16 -18.33 20.57 5.79
C PHE A 16 -17.25 21.58 6.17
N ASP A 17 -16.29 21.15 6.99
CA ASP A 17 -15.25 22.00 7.57
C ASP A 17 -13.84 21.46 7.26
N SER A 18 -12.80 22.32 7.31
CA SER A 18 -11.40 21.96 7.08
C SER A 18 -10.59 22.13 8.37
N ILE A 19 -10.60 21.13 9.24
CA ILE A 19 -9.97 21.20 10.57
C ILE A 19 -8.61 20.48 10.63
N ASP A 20 -8.30 19.66 9.62
CA ASP A 20 -7.05 18.89 9.57
C ASP A 20 -6.00 19.63 8.73
N ILE A 21 -4.76 19.69 9.23
CA ILE A 21 -3.63 20.38 8.59
C ILE A 21 -2.45 19.43 8.38
N SER A 22 -1.74 19.60 7.27
CA SER A 22 -0.48 18.89 6.99
C SER A 22 0.63 19.89 6.69
N VAL A 23 1.81 19.67 7.27
CA VAL A 23 2.98 20.55 7.11
C VAL A 23 4.13 19.72 6.53
N CYS A 24 4.93 20.32 5.65
CA CYS A 24 6.11 19.70 5.06
C CYS A 24 7.28 20.70 4.99
N SER A 25 8.51 20.19 4.94
CA SER A 25 9.69 21.05 4.75
C SER A 25 9.76 21.57 3.31
N PRO A 26 10.38 22.73 3.07
CA PRO A 26 10.56 23.27 1.71
C PRO A 26 11.25 22.29 0.76
N ALA A 27 12.17 21.46 1.29
CA ALA A 27 12.94 20.49 0.52
C ALA A 27 12.09 19.40 -0.14
N ILE A 28 10.92 19.05 0.41
CA ILE A 28 10.04 18.02 -0.14
C ILE A 28 8.76 18.58 -0.74
N HIS A 29 8.50 19.88 -0.57
CA HIS A 29 7.24 20.51 -0.96
C HIS A 29 6.90 20.27 -2.44
N ALA A 30 7.87 20.44 -3.34
CA ALA A 30 7.68 20.23 -4.78
C ALA A 30 7.42 18.76 -5.16
N SER A 31 7.78 17.82 -4.29
CA SER A 31 7.55 16.39 -4.49
C SER A 31 6.29 15.89 -3.78
N VAL A 32 5.56 16.73 -3.06
CA VAL A 32 4.36 16.33 -2.34
C VAL A 32 3.12 16.62 -3.17
N LYS A 33 2.34 15.57 -3.46
CA LYS A 33 0.94 15.68 -3.85
C LYS A 33 0.07 15.55 -2.61
N TRP A 34 -0.83 16.51 -2.42
CA TRP A 34 -1.78 16.54 -1.31
C TRP A 34 -3.20 16.53 -1.88
N GLU A 35 -4.05 15.64 -1.39
CA GLU A 35 -5.46 15.56 -1.77
C GLU A 35 -6.30 15.05 -0.60
N VAL A 36 -7.56 15.48 -0.53
CA VAL A 36 -8.52 14.94 0.44
C VAL A 36 -9.37 13.90 -0.26
N GLU A 37 -9.53 12.73 0.37
CA GLU A 37 -10.40 11.71 -0.18
C GLU A 37 -11.87 12.14 -0.09
N SER A 38 -12.64 11.75 -1.10
CA SER A 38 -14.06 12.09 -1.17
C SER A 38 -14.94 11.24 -0.24
N ASP A 39 -14.43 10.24 0.49
CA ASP A 39 -15.22 9.30 1.30
C ASP A 39 -14.83 9.40 2.77
N LEU A 40 -15.84 9.43 3.64
CA LEU A 40 -15.71 9.51 5.10
C LEU A 40 -15.25 8.22 5.77
N HIS A 41 -15.38 7.07 5.11
CA HIS A 41 -15.00 5.76 5.69
C HIS A 41 -15.65 5.42 7.04
N HIS A 42 -16.84 5.97 7.32
CA HIS A 42 -17.57 5.81 8.59
C HIS A 42 -16.95 6.57 9.77
N SER A 43 -16.04 7.50 9.49
CA SER A 43 -15.65 8.58 10.38
C SER A 43 -16.42 9.85 10.00
N ASP A 44 -16.37 10.85 10.86
CA ASP A 44 -16.71 12.24 10.58
C ASP A 44 -15.53 13.01 9.93
N HIS A 45 -14.33 12.43 9.81
CA HIS A 45 -13.19 13.01 9.11
C HIS A 45 -12.94 12.39 7.73
N PHE A 46 -12.63 13.23 6.73
CA PHE A 46 -12.13 12.80 5.43
C PHE A 46 -10.63 12.53 5.49
N PRO A 47 -10.16 11.36 5.04
CA PRO A 47 -8.73 11.08 4.97
C PRO A 47 -7.97 12.06 4.09
N ILE A 48 -6.85 12.58 4.60
CA ILE A 48 -5.86 13.31 3.81
C ILE A 48 -4.88 12.29 3.20
N ILE A 49 -4.73 12.34 1.88
CA ILE A 49 -3.77 11.52 1.13
C ILE A 49 -2.57 12.39 0.75
N ILE A 50 -1.39 12.01 1.25
CA ILE A 50 -0.12 12.64 0.94
C ILE A 50 0.73 11.64 0.14
N THR A 51 1.05 11.99 -1.10
CA THR A 51 1.89 11.15 -1.97
C THR A 51 3.20 11.86 -2.28
N LEU A 52 4.33 11.20 -2.02
CA LEU A 52 5.65 11.68 -2.44
C LEU A 52 5.95 11.21 -3.87
N GLN A 53 5.95 12.15 -4.80
CA GLN A 53 6.36 11.95 -6.18
C GLN A 53 7.88 11.72 -6.24
N GLY A 54 8.32 10.72 -7.02
CA GLY A 54 9.75 10.46 -7.26
C GLY A 54 10.39 9.34 -6.43
N ARG A 55 9.67 8.73 -5.46
CA ARG A 55 10.14 7.53 -4.72
C ARG A 55 9.26 6.31 -4.96
N ASN A 56 9.10 5.92 -6.22
CA ASN A 56 8.57 4.60 -6.55
C ASN A 56 9.74 3.68 -6.91
N THR A 57 10.58 3.33 -5.95
CA THR A 57 11.38 2.11 -6.12
C THR A 57 10.40 0.95 -5.96
N PRO A 58 10.04 0.21 -7.02
CA PRO A 58 9.21 -0.96 -6.85
C PRO A 58 9.91 -1.86 -5.82
N VAL A 59 9.19 -2.21 -4.75
CA VAL A 59 9.68 -3.22 -3.80
C VAL A 59 9.74 -4.53 -4.58
N ARG A 60 10.91 -4.80 -5.14
CA ARG A 60 11.18 -6.03 -5.87
C ARG A 60 11.53 -7.10 -4.85
N THR A 61 10.99 -8.30 -5.04
CA THR A 61 11.57 -9.45 -4.35
C THR A 61 12.98 -9.67 -4.89
N ILE A 62 13.94 -9.86 -3.99
CA ILE A 62 15.27 -10.33 -4.35
C ILE A 62 15.14 -11.79 -4.81
N ALA A 63 15.92 -12.19 -5.81
CA ALA A 63 16.02 -13.58 -6.24
C ALA A 63 16.50 -14.46 -5.06
N LYS A 64 15.71 -15.46 -4.68
CA LYS A 64 16.02 -16.38 -3.57
C LYS A 64 16.37 -17.75 -4.13
N PHE A 65 17.31 -18.44 -3.49
CA PHE A 65 17.58 -19.84 -3.79
C PHE A 65 16.36 -20.70 -3.47
N LYS A 66 15.92 -21.51 -4.43
CA LYS A 66 14.82 -22.45 -4.27
C LYS A 66 15.36 -23.74 -3.67
N MET A 67 15.50 -23.78 -2.35
CA MET A 67 16.10 -24.92 -1.64
C MET A 67 15.40 -26.26 -1.94
N GLN A 68 14.08 -26.25 -2.21
CA GLN A 68 13.34 -27.47 -2.58
C GLN A 68 13.71 -28.02 -3.97
N GLN A 69 14.35 -27.21 -4.82
CA GLN A 69 14.79 -27.56 -6.17
C GLN A 69 16.32 -27.70 -6.26
N ALA A 70 17.01 -27.76 -5.13
CA ALA A 70 18.46 -27.88 -5.08
C ALA A 70 18.91 -29.26 -5.57
N ASN A 71 19.91 -29.28 -6.46
CA ASN A 71 20.65 -30.49 -6.78
C ASN A 71 21.79 -30.65 -5.76
N TRP A 72 21.51 -31.33 -4.64
CA TRP A 72 22.47 -31.50 -3.55
C TRP A 72 23.70 -32.34 -3.93
N GLU A 73 23.56 -33.27 -4.87
CA GLU A 73 24.67 -34.07 -5.38
C GLU A 73 25.67 -33.18 -6.14
N LEU A 74 25.16 -32.34 -7.05
CA LEU A 74 25.97 -31.36 -7.76
C LEU A 74 26.58 -30.33 -6.82
N PHE A 75 25.82 -29.84 -5.83
CA PHE A 75 26.33 -28.92 -4.81
C PHE A 75 27.55 -29.51 -4.08
N THR A 76 27.40 -30.75 -3.60
CA THR A 76 28.45 -31.44 -2.83
C THR A 76 29.69 -31.68 -3.67
N ARG A 77 29.51 -32.06 -4.95
CA ARG A 77 30.63 -32.24 -5.88
C ARG A 77 31.39 -30.94 -6.18
N LEU A 78 30.69 -29.81 -6.24
CA LEU A 78 31.28 -28.51 -6.54
C LEU A 78 31.83 -27.79 -5.31
N LEU A 79 31.44 -28.23 -4.11
CA LEU A 79 31.95 -27.67 -2.87
C LEU A 79 33.38 -28.17 -2.65
N VAL A 80 34.36 -27.31 -2.95
CA VAL A 80 35.78 -27.60 -2.71
C VAL A 80 36.16 -27.03 -1.35
N PRO A 81 36.50 -27.86 -0.34
CA PRO A 81 36.99 -27.35 0.93
C PRO A 81 38.31 -26.61 0.70
N PRO A 82 38.45 -25.34 1.11
CA PRO A 82 39.70 -24.61 0.93
C PRO A 82 40.78 -25.24 1.83
N SER A 83 41.98 -25.42 1.28
CA SER A 83 43.13 -26.01 2.00
C SER A 83 43.57 -25.19 3.22
N GLN A 84 43.24 -23.89 3.23
CA GLN A 84 43.44 -22.98 4.34
C GLN A 84 42.11 -22.25 4.58
N VAL A 85 41.58 -22.34 5.79
CA VAL A 85 40.26 -21.79 6.12
C VAL A 85 40.36 -20.26 6.23
N ASN A 86 40.18 -19.59 5.10
CA ASN A 86 39.87 -18.16 5.04
C ASN A 86 38.36 -18.01 4.86
N LEU A 87 37.74 -17.14 5.65
CA LEU A 87 36.29 -16.88 5.58
C LEU A 87 35.83 -16.46 4.19
N GLN A 88 36.64 -15.70 3.46
CA GLN A 88 36.33 -15.24 2.11
C GLN A 88 36.35 -16.40 1.12
N THR A 89 37.37 -17.27 1.17
CA THR A 89 37.50 -18.41 0.25
C THR A 89 36.41 -19.46 0.49
N LEU A 90 36.07 -19.71 1.75
CA LEU A 90 34.96 -20.58 2.13
C LEU A 90 33.62 -20.02 1.63
N THR A 91 33.38 -18.72 1.85
CA THR A 91 32.14 -18.05 1.42
C THR A 91 31.98 -18.09 -0.09
N SER A 92 33.04 -17.77 -0.84
CA SER A 92 33.03 -17.85 -2.31
C SER A 92 32.81 -19.27 -2.81
N SER A 93 33.43 -20.28 -2.21
CA SER A 93 33.21 -21.68 -2.61
C SER A 93 31.76 -22.12 -2.39
N ILE A 94 31.16 -21.76 -1.25
CA ILE A 94 29.76 -22.09 -0.95
C ILE A 94 28.82 -21.38 -1.93
N LEU A 95 29.06 -20.10 -2.20
CA LEU A 95 28.22 -19.32 -3.12
C LEU A 95 28.31 -19.85 -4.55
N ASN A 96 29.50 -20.17 -5.05
CA ASN A 96 29.68 -20.72 -6.40
C ASN A 96 29.00 -22.08 -6.57
N ALA A 97 29.16 -22.98 -5.58
CA ALA A 97 28.47 -24.26 -5.59
C ALA A 97 26.95 -24.07 -5.56
N ALA A 98 26.44 -23.13 -4.75
CA ALA A 98 25.01 -22.82 -4.68
C ALA A 98 24.47 -22.23 -5.99
N GLU A 99 25.19 -21.32 -6.64
CA GLU A 99 24.77 -20.71 -7.91
C GLU A 99 24.67 -21.71 -9.05
N ALA A 100 25.56 -22.72 -9.09
CA ALA A 100 25.55 -23.76 -10.10
C ALA A 100 24.49 -24.85 -9.87
N SER A 101 24.09 -25.09 -8.61
CA SER A 101 23.28 -26.26 -8.24
C SER A 101 21.89 -25.95 -7.67
N ILE A 102 21.63 -24.71 -7.28
CA ILE A 102 20.36 -24.30 -6.69
C ILE A 102 19.72 -23.21 -7.58
N PRO A 103 18.62 -23.53 -8.28
CA PRO A 103 17.90 -22.54 -9.08
C PRO A 103 17.42 -21.35 -8.23
N ARG A 104 17.51 -20.14 -8.77
CA ARG A 104 16.97 -18.92 -8.13
C ARG A 104 15.55 -18.61 -8.58
N SER A 105 14.76 -18.02 -7.68
CA SER A 105 13.48 -17.42 -8.03
C SER A 105 13.70 -16.22 -8.93
N LYS A 106 12.76 -15.96 -9.85
CA LYS A 106 12.78 -14.72 -10.63
C LYS A 106 12.45 -13.55 -9.68
N PRO A 107 13.25 -12.47 -9.68
CA PRO A 107 12.87 -11.26 -8.98
C PRO A 107 11.59 -10.73 -9.60
N GLY A 108 10.59 -10.42 -8.77
CA GLY A 108 9.26 -10.08 -9.21
C GLY A 108 8.70 -8.88 -8.46
N ASN A 109 7.69 -8.26 -9.06
CA ASN A 109 6.91 -7.26 -8.34
C ASN A 109 6.05 -7.97 -7.31
N ILE A 110 6.15 -7.54 -6.04
CA ILE A 110 5.19 -7.97 -5.02
C ILE A 110 3.85 -7.34 -5.40
N ARG A 111 2.87 -8.18 -5.73
CA ARG A 111 1.48 -7.72 -5.77
C ARG A 111 1.03 -7.52 -4.32
N LYS A 112 0.53 -6.33 -3.98
CA LYS A 112 -0.14 -6.11 -2.70
C LYS A 112 -1.35 -7.05 -2.67
N MET A 113 -1.28 -8.09 -1.84
CA MET A 113 -2.42 -8.97 -1.62
C MET A 113 -3.39 -8.26 -0.69
N VAL A 114 -4.65 -8.16 -1.10
CA VAL A 114 -5.74 -7.58 -0.31
C VAL A 114 -6.69 -8.73 0.03
N PRO A 115 -6.35 -9.57 1.04
CA PRO A 115 -7.04 -10.84 1.27
C PRO A 115 -8.50 -10.69 1.68
N TRP A 116 -8.91 -9.49 2.11
CA TRP A 116 -10.29 -9.15 2.45
C TRP A 116 -11.09 -8.59 1.26
N TRP A 117 -10.54 -8.51 0.04
CA TRP A 117 -11.27 -7.95 -1.10
C TRP A 117 -12.21 -8.97 -1.73
N SER A 118 -13.50 -8.63 -1.85
CA SER A 118 -14.52 -9.44 -2.54
C SER A 118 -15.37 -8.58 -3.49
N PRO A 119 -16.06 -9.18 -4.49
CA PRO A 119 -17.02 -8.47 -5.34
C PRO A 119 -18.12 -7.75 -4.56
N GLU A 120 -18.61 -8.37 -3.48
CA GLU A 120 -19.63 -7.82 -2.60
C GLU A 120 -19.14 -6.53 -1.90
N ILE A 121 -17.90 -6.54 -1.39
CA ILE A 121 -17.28 -5.37 -0.77
C ILE A 121 -17.15 -4.23 -1.79
N LYS A 122 -16.77 -4.54 -3.03
CA LYS A 122 -16.68 -3.54 -4.11
C LYS A 122 -18.04 -2.90 -4.40
N GLU A 123 -19.11 -3.69 -4.46
CA GLU A 123 -20.46 -3.18 -4.70
C GLU A 123 -20.95 -2.27 -3.57
N LYS A 124 -20.76 -2.69 -2.31
CA LYS A 124 -21.14 -1.89 -1.13
C LYS A 124 -20.40 -0.54 -1.09
N ILE A 125 -19.10 -0.53 -1.37
CA ILE A 125 -18.30 0.70 -1.47
C ILE A 125 -18.86 1.62 -2.57
N LEU A 126 -19.22 1.07 -3.74
CA LEU A 126 -19.74 1.87 -4.85
C LEU A 126 -21.10 2.50 -4.53
N LEU A 127 -22.02 1.74 -3.92
CA LEU A 127 -23.33 2.25 -3.51
C LEU A 127 -23.20 3.37 -2.49
N LYS A 128 -22.33 3.18 -1.48
CA LYS A 128 -22.02 4.21 -0.48
C LYS A 128 -21.47 5.49 -1.13
N LYS A 129 -20.45 5.38 -1.98
CA LYS A 129 -19.86 6.54 -2.68
C LYS A 129 -20.88 7.29 -3.53
N ARG A 130 -21.83 6.58 -4.16
CA ARG A 130 -22.92 7.21 -4.93
C ARG A 130 -23.89 7.99 -4.04
N ALA A 131 -24.29 7.43 -2.90
CA ALA A 131 -25.17 8.09 -1.95
C ALA A 131 -24.53 9.36 -1.38
N LEU A 132 -23.28 9.29 -0.92
CA LEU A 132 -22.53 10.44 -0.43
C LEU A 132 -22.39 11.54 -1.49
N ASN A 133 -22.11 11.17 -2.74
CA ASN A 133 -22.03 12.13 -3.84
C ASN A 133 -23.40 12.77 -4.16
N ARG A 134 -24.51 12.05 -3.97
CA ARG A 134 -25.87 12.59 -4.12
C ARG A 134 -26.15 13.63 -3.04
N PHE A 135 -25.92 13.28 -1.78
CA PHE A 135 -26.09 14.19 -0.64
C PHE A 135 -25.23 15.46 -0.79
N ARG A 136 -23.96 15.33 -1.18
CA ARG A 136 -23.07 16.48 -1.42
C ARG A 136 -23.57 17.44 -2.49
N ARG A 137 -24.21 16.93 -3.55
CA ARG A 137 -24.78 17.76 -4.61
C ARG A 137 -26.09 18.41 -4.17
N HIS A 138 -26.88 17.69 -3.37
CA HIS A 138 -28.20 18.09 -2.93
C HIS A 138 -28.37 17.74 -1.43
N PRO A 139 -27.99 18.65 -0.51
CA PRO A 139 -27.94 18.37 0.92
C PRO A 139 -29.35 18.46 1.54
N THR A 140 -30.23 17.53 1.16
CA THR A 140 -31.59 17.37 1.71
C THR A 140 -31.61 16.30 2.78
N MET A 141 -32.57 16.36 3.70
CA MET A 141 -32.75 15.34 4.75
C MET A 141 -33.03 13.95 4.16
N GLU A 142 -33.74 13.88 3.04
CA GLU A 142 -33.98 12.63 2.30
C GLU A 142 -32.67 12.00 1.82
N ASN A 143 -31.82 12.80 1.16
CA ASN A 143 -30.52 12.32 0.68
C ASN A 143 -29.56 11.98 1.82
N LEU A 144 -29.73 12.60 3.00
CA LEU A 144 -28.97 12.28 4.21
C LEU A 144 -29.37 10.92 4.79
N ILE A 145 -30.68 10.63 4.85
CA ILE A 145 -31.21 9.34 5.34
C ILE A 145 -30.82 8.20 4.40
N GLU A 146 -30.78 8.45 3.10
CA GLU A 146 -30.35 7.47 2.09
C GLU A 146 -28.84 7.18 2.12
N ASP A 147 -28.02 8.01 2.78
CA ASP A 147 -26.58 7.81 2.89
C ASP A 147 -26.24 6.73 3.95
N PRO A 148 -25.74 5.55 3.56
CA PRO A 148 -25.41 4.48 4.49
C PRO A 148 -24.27 4.85 5.45
N SER A 149 -23.49 5.90 5.16
CA SER A 149 -22.44 6.39 6.04
C SER A 149 -22.97 7.17 7.25
N VAL A 150 -24.22 7.65 7.17
CA VAL A 150 -24.90 8.42 8.24
C VAL A 150 -25.99 7.60 8.92
N ALA A 151 -26.68 6.73 8.17
CA ALA A 151 -27.75 5.88 8.69
C ALA A 151 -27.27 4.70 9.57
N GLY A 152 -25.95 4.48 9.68
CA GLY A 152 -25.33 3.38 10.46
C GLY A 152 -24.93 3.76 11.90
N GLY A 153 -25.56 4.78 12.49
CA GLY A 153 -25.36 5.14 13.88
C GLY A 153 -26.24 4.33 14.82
N TYR A 154 -25.66 3.27 15.39
CA TYR A 154 -26.17 2.31 16.39
C TYR A 154 -27.08 1.19 15.91
#